data_AF-A0A2T4S4U9-F1
#
_entry.id   AF-A0A2T4S4U9-F1
#
_cell.length_a   1.000
_cell.length_b   1.000
_cell.length_c   1.000
_cell.angle_alpha   90.00
_cell.angle_beta   90.00
_cell.angle_gamma   90.00
#
_symmetry.space_group_name_H-M   'P 1'
#
loop_
_entity.id
_entity.type
_entity.pdbx_description
1 polymer ?
#
loop_
_entity_poly.entity_id
_entity_poly.type
_entity_poly.pdbx_seq_one_letter_code
_entity_poly.pdbx_strand_id
1 'polypeptide(L)'
;VKDLKGKKIALQDVTSTAGYTFPAVEMDKEGVNVLKDMKVVNMKGHDQAIISLMNGDVDAAAVFQDARKIVKKDEPNVYKDTKVLKLTKDIPNDTISVRSDMDQKWRDTLKKAFKDIAKTKEGHQVISDVYSHEGYTDSKDSNFDTVREY
;
A
#
# COMPACT_ATOMS: atom_id res chain seq x y z
N VAL A 1 5.43 -16.00 -10.19
CA VAL A 1 5.65 -14.66 -10.80
C VAL A 1 5.87 -14.76 -12.30
N LYS A 2 6.80 -15.59 -12.81
CA LYS A 2 7.05 -15.75 -14.27
C LYS A 2 5.81 -16.07 -15.12
N ASP A 3 4.85 -16.81 -14.57
CA ASP A 3 3.59 -17.13 -15.26
C ASP A 3 2.67 -15.92 -15.51
N LEU A 4 3.03 -14.75 -14.97
CA LEU A 4 2.30 -13.50 -15.18
C LEU A 4 2.65 -12.83 -16.52
N LYS A 5 3.66 -13.30 -17.26
CA LYS A 5 3.94 -12.74 -18.59
C LYS A 5 2.72 -12.88 -19.52
N GLY A 6 2.39 -11.79 -20.20
CA GLY A 6 1.21 -11.64 -21.07
C GLY A 6 -0.12 -11.44 -20.34
N LYS A 7 -0.14 -11.54 -19.00
CA LYS A 7 -1.34 -11.38 -18.17
C LYS A 7 -1.65 -9.92 -17.87
N LYS A 8 -2.86 -9.65 -17.37
CA LYS A 8 -3.29 -8.34 -16.89
C LYS A 8 -2.95 -8.18 -15.41
N ILE A 9 -2.44 -7.02 -15.03
CA ILE A 9 -2.16 -6.68 -13.63
C ILE A 9 -2.73 -5.33 -13.26
N ALA A 10 -3.42 -5.28 -12.13
CA ALA A 10 -3.79 -4.03 -11.50
C ALA A 10 -2.57 -3.43 -10.76
N LEU A 11 -2.17 -2.22 -11.17
CA LEU A 11 -1.21 -1.39 -10.46
C LEU A 11 -1.88 -0.08 -10.06
N GLN A 12 -1.36 0.59 -9.03
CA GLN A 12 -1.70 1.98 -8.75
C GLN A 12 -0.82 2.95 -9.56
N ASP A 13 -0.87 4.23 -9.21
CA ASP A 13 0.01 5.26 -9.79
C ASP A 13 1.47 5.10 -9.36
N VAL A 14 2.38 5.70 -10.13
CA VAL A 14 3.84 5.66 -9.92
C VAL A 14 4.29 6.20 -8.55
N THR A 15 3.42 6.94 -7.87
CA THR A 15 3.66 7.45 -6.52
C THR A 15 3.33 6.44 -5.42
N SER A 16 2.77 5.27 -5.77
CA SER A 16 2.41 4.22 -4.82
C SER A 16 3.57 3.26 -4.58
N THR A 17 4.13 3.28 -3.37
CA THR A 17 5.21 2.36 -2.98
C THR A 17 4.76 0.91 -3.04
N ALA A 18 3.61 0.58 -2.45
CA ALA A 18 3.08 -0.78 -2.33
C ALA A 18 2.26 -1.24 -3.55
N GLY A 19 1.63 -0.31 -4.27
CA GLY A 19 0.79 -0.60 -5.44
C GLY A 19 1.51 -0.47 -6.78
N TYR A 20 2.75 0.03 -6.81
CA TYR A 20 3.52 0.22 -8.04
C TYR A 20 5.00 -0.12 -7.86
N THR A 21 5.78 0.71 -7.14
CA THR A 21 7.25 0.70 -7.20
C THR A 21 7.87 -0.62 -6.76
N PHE A 22 7.54 -1.08 -5.55
CA PHE A 22 8.13 -2.30 -5.00
C PHE A 22 7.72 -3.56 -5.76
N PRO A 23 6.42 -3.79 -6.05
CA PRO A 23 5.99 -4.90 -6.88
C PRO A 23 6.68 -4.91 -8.25
N ALA A 24 6.78 -3.75 -8.92
CA ALA A 24 7.41 -3.67 -10.24
C ALA A 24 8.89 -4.04 -10.20
N VAL A 25 9.65 -3.50 -9.23
CA VAL A 25 11.08 -3.79 -9.06
C VAL A 25 11.31 -5.25 -8.67
N GLU A 26 10.53 -5.81 -7.74
CA GLU A 26 10.67 -7.21 -7.33
C GLU A 26 10.32 -8.19 -8.47
N MET A 27 9.32 -7.87 -9.28
CA MET A 27 9.00 -8.67 -10.46
C MET A 27 10.09 -8.59 -11.53
N ASP A 28 10.70 -7.43 -11.74
CA ASP A 28 11.80 -7.24 -12.70
C ASP A 28 13.04 -8.05 -12.29
N LYS A 29 13.39 -8.07 -10.99
CA LYS A 29 14.44 -8.95 -10.44
C LYS A 29 14.19 -10.44 -10.68
N GLU A 30 12.93 -10.86 -10.76
CA GLU A 30 12.54 -12.23 -11.09
C GLU A 30 12.40 -12.48 -12.62
N GLY A 31 12.75 -11.48 -13.43
CA GLY A 31 12.76 -11.55 -14.89
C GLY A 31 11.42 -11.27 -15.55
N VAL A 32 10.49 -10.59 -14.86
CA VAL A 32 9.21 -10.14 -15.39
C VAL A 32 9.14 -8.62 -15.32
N ASN A 33 9.42 -7.95 -16.44
CA ASN A 33 9.30 -6.50 -16.49
C ASN A 33 7.83 -6.12 -16.63
N VAL A 34 7.20 -5.61 -15.56
CA VAL A 34 5.74 -5.40 -15.54
C VAL A 34 5.24 -4.49 -16.67
N LEU A 35 6.01 -3.46 -17.04
CA LEU A 35 5.61 -2.51 -18.07
C LEU A 35 5.76 -3.06 -19.50
N LYS A 36 6.63 -4.05 -19.72
CA LYS A 36 6.90 -4.65 -21.04
C LYS A 36 6.21 -5.99 -21.23
N ASP A 37 6.22 -6.81 -20.19
CA ASP A 37 5.80 -8.20 -20.24
C ASP A 37 4.33 -8.39 -19.85
N MET A 38 3.63 -7.36 -19.36
CA MET A 38 2.25 -7.46 -18.87
C MET A 38 1.34 -6.34 -19.39
N LYS A 39 0.03 -6.55 -19.27
CA LYS A 39 -0.99 -5.54 -19.56
C LYS A 39 -1.37 -4.82 -18.26
N VAL A 40 -0.84 -3.63 -18.05
CA VAL A 40 -1.14 -2.83 -16.85
C VAL A 40 -2.53 -2.23 -16.93
N VAL A 41 -3.30 -2.35 -15.86
CA VAL A 41 -4.57 -1.67 -15.63
C VAL A 41 -4.40 -0.79 -14.41
N ASN A 42 -4.47 0.53 -14.59
CA ASN A 42 -4.29 1.48 -13.49
C ASN A 42 -5.55 1.56 -12.61
N MET A 43 -5.32 1.48 -11.30
CA MET A 43 -6.34 1.59 -10.25
C MET A 43 -6.01 2.73 -9.30
N LYS A 44 -7.03 3.36 -8.71
CA LYS A 44 -6.81 4.47 -7.75
C LYS A 44 -6.68 4.00 -6.30
N GLY A 45 -7.12 2.78 -6.00
CA GLY A 45 -7.16 2.23 -4.65
C GLY A 45 -6.83 0.75 -4.61
N HIS A 46 -6.40 0.28 -3.43
CA HIS A 46 -6.07 -1.14 -3.22
C HIS A 46 -7.33 -2.01 -3.17
N ASP A 47 -8.41 -1.47 -2.61
CA ASP A 47 -9.76 -2.03 -2.66
C ASP A 47 -10.21 -2.26 -4.11
N GLN A 48 -10.09 -1.24 -4.97
CA GLN A 48 -10.43 -1.33 -6.39
C GLN A 48 -9.60 -2.41 -7.10
N ALA A 49 -8.30 -2.50 -6.81
CA ALA A 49 -7.43 -3.52 -7.37
C ALA A 49 -7.86 -4.95 -6.97
N ILE A 50 -8.27 -5.15 -5.71
CA ILE A 50 -8.81 -6.45 -5.27
C ILE A 50 -10.17 -6.74 -5.90
N ILE A 51 -11.07 -5.77 -5.97
CA ILE A 51 -12.40 -5.95 -6.60
C ILE A 51 -12.25 -6.33 -8.08
N SER A 52 -11.36 -5.66 -8.82
CA SER A 52 -11.08 -6.04 -10.22
C SER A 52 -10.46 -7.42 -10.36
N LEU A 53 -9.66 -7.87 -9.39
CA LEU A 53 -9.17 -9.25 -9.36
C LEU A 53 -10.32 -10.24 -9.13
N MET A 54 -11.22 -9.95 -8.18
CA MET A 54 -12.41 -10.77 -7.89
C MET A 54 -13.35 -10.87 -9.10
N ASN A 55 -13.52 -9.78 -9.85
CA ASN A 55 -14.34 -9.74 -11.06
C ASN A 55 -13.69 -10.43 -12.28
N GLY A 56 -12.41 -10.79 -12.19
CA GLY A 56 -11.66 -11.35 -13.32
C GLY A 56 -11.25 -10.32 -14.38
N ASP A 57 -11.33 -9.02 -14.07
CA ASP A 57 -10.90 -7.94 -14.97
C ASP A 57 -9.38 -7.95 -15.17
N VAL A 58 -8.66 -8.36 -14.13
CA VAL A 58 -7.20 -8.55 -14.09
C VAL A 58 -6.85 -9.94 -13.56
N ASP A 59 -5.67 -10.45 -13.92
CA ASP A 59 -5.18 -11.76 -13.47
C ASP A 59 -4.35 -11.66 -12.17
N ALA A 60 -3.85 -10.48 -11.83
CA ALA A 60 -3.07 -10.19 -10.63
C ALA A 60 -3.31 -8.75 -10.16
N ALA A 61 -3.06 -8.49 -8.88
CA ALA A 61 -3.14 -7.15 -8.30
C ALA A 61 -1.94 -6.91 -7.38
N ALA A 62 -1.29 -5.76 -7.56
CA ALA A 62 -0.26 -5.27 -6.65
C ALA A 62 -0.91 -4.44 -5.53
N VAL A 63 -0.77 -4.88 -4.29
CA VAL A 63 -1.41 -4.24 -3.13
C VAL A 63 -0.51 -4.29 -1.90
N PHE A 64 -0.78 -3.43 -0.91
CA PHE A 64 -0.19 -3.61 0.42
C PHE A 64 -0.65 -4.93 1.04
N GLN A 65 0.10 -5.39 2.05
CA GLN A 65 -0.12 -6.67 2.70
C GLN A 65 -1.57 -6.84 3.19
N ASP A 66 -2.27 -7.81 2.59
CA ASP A 66 -3.64 -8.19 2.89
C ASP A 66 -4.70 -7.08 2.80
N ALA A 67 -4.59 -6.20 1.79
CA ALA A 67 -5.65 -5.26 1.40
C ALA A 67 -7.03 -5.89 1.16
N ARG A 68 -7.10 -7.22 0.98
CA ARG A 68 -8.32 -8.03 0.95
C ARG A 68 -9.23 -7.80 2.16
N LYS A 69 -8.67 -7.42 3.32
CA LYS A 69 -9.45 -7.09 4.52
C LYS A 69 -10.41 -5.91 4.31
N ILE A 70 -10.02 -4.95 3.46
CA ILE A 70 -10.83 -3.76 3.17
C ILE A 70 -12.17 -4.17 2.55
N VAL A 71 -12.13 -5.09 1.60
CA VAL A 71 -13.30 -5.47 0.80
C VAL A 71 -14.03 -6.70 1.35
N LYS A 72 -13.52 -7.35 2.39
CA LYS A 72 -14.03 -8.63 2.91
C LYS A 72 -15.52 -8.62 3.25
N LYS A 73 -16.06 -7.47 3.67
CA LYS A 73 -17.48 -7.33 3.97
C LYS A 73 -18.35 -7.48 2.72
N ASP A 74 -17.89 -6.92 1.60
CA ASP A 74 -18.62 -6.89 0.33
C ASP A 74 -18.27 -8.10 -0.55
N GLU A 75 -17.03 -8.58 -0.45
CA GLU A 75 -16.47 -9.75 -1.13
C GLU A 75 -16.18 -10.89 -0.13
N PRO A 76 -17.21 -11.60 0.39
CA PRO A 76 -17.04 -12.58 1.46
C PRO A 76 -16.15 -13.76 1.05
N ASN A 77 -15.96 -14.04 -0.24
CA ASN A 77 -15.09 -15.12 -0.71
C ASN A 77 -13.67 -14.67 -1.04
N VAL A 78 -13.28 -13.40 -0.82
CA VAL A 78 -11.99 -12.85 -1.24
C VAL A 78 -10.78 -13.70 -0.81
N TYR A 79 -10.78 -14.27 0.39
CA TYR A 79 -9.68 -15.12 0.88
C TYR A 79 -9.70 -16.55 0.33
N LYS A 80 -10.86 -17.02 -0.13
CA LYS A 80 -11.04 -18.34 -0.72
C LYS A 80 -10.65 -18.32 -2.20
N ASP A 81 -11.07 -17.27 -2.91
CA ASP A 81 -10.97 -17.19 -4.37
C ASP A 81 -9.68 -16.49 -4.83
N THR A 82 -8.95 -15.88 -3.90
CA THR A 82 -7.61 -15.30 -4.16
C THR A 82 -6.55 -15.95 -3.30
N LYS A 83 -5.29 -15.85 -3.74
CA LYS A 83 -4.12 -16.27 -2.98
C LYS A 83 -3.00 -15.23 -3.11
N VAL A 84 -2.16 -15.14 -2.09
CA VAL A 84 -0.93 -14.34 -2.14
C VAL A 84 0.08 -15.05 -3.05
N LEU A 85 0.54 -14.38 -4.10
CA LEU A 85 1.55 -14.94 -5.02
C LEU A 85 2.97 -14.73 -4.52
N LYS A 86 3.23 -13.56 -3.92
CA LYS A 86 4.55 -13.10 -3.48
C LYS A 86 4.38 -11.98 -2.47
N LEU A 87 5.30 -11.91 -1.52
CA LEU A 87 5.51 -10.75 -0.67
C LEU A 87 6.83 -10.08 -1.06
N THR A 88 6.85 -8.76 -1.06
CA THR A 88 8.09 -7.97 -1.20
C THR A 88 8.87 -8.01 0.12
N LYS A 89 10.06 -7.40 0.16
CA LYS A 89 10.64 -7.02 1.45
C LYS A 89 9.71 -6.05 2.19
N ASP A 90 9.84 -6.01 3.50
CA ASP A 90 9.11 -5.06 4.33
C ASP A 90 9.43 -3.63 3.91
N ILE A 91 8.40 -2.79 3.93
CA ILE A 91 8.50 -1.35 3.65
C ILE A 91 7.97 -0.56 4.84
N PRO A 92 8.45 0.67 5.05
CA PRO A 92 7.84 1.58 5.99
C PRO A 92 6.37 1.79 5.64
N ASN A 93 5.52 1.83 6.67
CA ASN A 93 4.12 2.21 6.52
C ASN A 93 3.99 3.73 6.28
N ASP A 94 2.78 4.18 5.99
CA ASP A 94 2.46 5.56 5.68
C ASP A 94 2.94 6.55 6.75
N THR A 95 3.24 7.78 6.30
CA THR A 95 3.72 8.85 7.18
C THR A 95 2.66 9.93 7.34
N ILE A 96 2.67 10.56 8.52
CA ILE A 96 2.15 11.92 8.67
C ILE A 96 3.33 12.87 8.46
N SER A 97 3.39 13.46 7.27
CA SER A 97 4.48 14.36 6.87
C SER A 97 4.05 15.82 6.93
N VAL A 98 4.99 16.70 7.27
CA VAL A 98 4.80 18.16 7.32
C VAL A 98 5.78 18.84 6.38
N ARG A 99 5.43 20.05 5.94
CA ARG A 99 6.26 20.87 5.04
C ARG A 99 7.67 21.10 5.62
N SER A 100 8.69 21.15 4.78
CA SER A 100 10.10 21.27 5.19
C SER A 100 10.44 22.60 5.89
N ASP A 101 9.65 23.65 5.69
CA ASP A 101 9.83 24.98 6.29
C ASP A 101 8.99 25.22 7.57
N MET A 102 8.24 24.20 8.04
CA MET A 102 7.40 24.35 9.23
C MET A 102 8.26 24.56 10.47
N ASP A 103 7.92 25.54 11.32
CA ASP A 103 8.65 25.79 12.56
C ASP A 103 8.60 24.60 13.52
N GLN A 104 9.71 24.38 14.23
CA GLN A 104 9.87 23.23 15.14
C GLN A 104 8.74 23.14 16.17
N LYS A 105 8.29 24.27 16.71
CA LYS A 105 7.15 24.33 17.64
C LYS A 105 5.89 23.67 17.06
N TRP A 106 5.57 23.93 15.79
CA TRP A 106 4.40 23.36 15.13
C TRP A 106 4.59 21.89 14.78
N ARG A 107 5.81 21.49 14.39
CA ARG A 107 6.16 20.07 14.17
C ARG A 107 5.89 19.25 15.42
N ASP A 108 6.37 19.72 16.57
CA ASP A 108 6.21 19.03 17.85
C ASP A 108 4.75 19.02 18.32
N THR A 109 4.03 20.12 18.09
CA THR A 109 2.60 20.23 18.40
C THR A 109 1.78 19.22 17.61
N LEU A 110 1.95 19.15 16.28
CA LEU A 110 1.23 18.20 15.42
C LEU A 110 1.61 16.75 15.75
N LYS A 111 2.90 16.47 15.91
CA LYS A 111 3.39 15.13 16.32
C LYS A 111 2.71 14.65 17.60
N LYS A 112 2.65 15.51 18.63
CA LYS A 112 1.97 15.19 19.88
C LYS A 112 0.48 14.98 19.66
N ALA A 113 -0.19 15.85 18.90
CA ALA A 113 -1.61 15.74 18.62
C ALA A 113 -2.00 14.42 17.94
N PHE A 114 -1.27 14.01 16.89
CA PHE A 114 -1.51 12.73 16.21
C PHE A 114 -1.28 11.52 17.13
N LYS A 115 -0.23 11.55 17.95
CA LYS A 115 0.02 10.48 18.93
C LYS A 115 -1.05 10.41 20.02
N ASP A 116 -1.61 11.54 20.43
CA ASP A 116 -2.59 11.58 21.51
C ASP A 116 -4.01 11.25 21.02
N ILE A 117 -4.40 11.71 19.82
CA ILE A 117 -5.71 11.34 19.24
C ILE A 117 -5.83 9.83 19.03
N ALA A 118 -4.75 9.16 18.65
CA ALA A 118 -4.73 7.70 18.50
C ALA A 118 -4.94 6.92 19.82
N LYS A 119 -4.80 7.58 20.98
CA LYS A 119 -4.99 6.95 22.30
C LYS A 119 -6.42 7.08 22.84
N THR A 120 -7.23 7.97 22.27
CA THR A 120 -8.64 8.08 22.65
C THR A 120 -9.47 7.10 21.83
N LYS A 121 -10.59 6.62 22.37
CA LYS A 121 -11.44 5.65 21.66
C LYS A 121 -12.00 6.24 20.37
N GLU A 122 -12.52 7.46 20.46
CA GLU A 122 -13.11 8.17 19.32
C GLU A 122 -12.04 8.57 18.29
N GLY A 123 -10.86 9.00 18.77
CA GLY A 123 -9.76 9.40 17.90
C GLY A 123 -9.10 8.24 17.18
N HIS A 124 -8.92 7.10 17.87
CA HIS A 124 -8.50 5.83 17.30
C HIS A 124 -9.49 5.36 16.23
N GLN A 125 -10.80 5.40 16.51
CA GLN A 125 -11.83 5.03 15.54
C GLN A 125 -11.72 5.88 14.27
N VAL A 126 -11.56 7.21 14.39
CA VAL A 126 -11.41 8.09 13.22
C VAL A 126 -10.19 7.74 12.36
N ILE A 127 -9.02 7.51 12.96
CA ILE A 127 -7.81 7.19 12.18
C ILE A 127 -7.86 5.78 11.57
N SER A 128 -8.54 4.83 12.23
CA SER A 128 -8.75 3.48 11.69
C SER A 128 -9.76 3.49 10.54
N ASP A 129 -10.86 4.24 10.66
CA ASP A 129 -11.86 4.34 9.59
C ASP A 129 -11.32 5.05 8.34
N VAL A 130 -10.55 6.12 8.52
CA VAL A 130 -10.05 6.92 7.39
C VAL A 130 -8.81 6.30 6.74
N TYR A 131 -7.88 5.78 7.54
CA TYR A 131 -6.57 5.34 7.06
C TYR A 131 -6.21 3.89 7.42
N SER A 132 -7.07 3.16 8.14
CA SER A 132 -6.71 1.86 8.74
C SER A 132 -5.48 1.92 9.63
N HIS A 133 -5.21 3.09 10.25
CA HIS A 133 -4.10 3.30 11.16
C HIS A 133 -4.49 2.91 12.59
N GLU A 134 -3.57 2.24 13.29
CA GLU A 134 -3.78 1.82 14.68
C GLU A 134 -3.00 2.69 15.69
N GLY A 135 -2.14 3.58 15.20
CA GLY A 135 -1.37 4.50 16.03
C GLY A 135 -0.20 5.12 15.31
N TYR A 136 0.52 5.99 16.04
CA TYR A 136 1.65 6.75 15.49
C TYR A 136 2.85 6.70 16.43
N THR A 137 4.04 6.61 15.85
CA THR A 137 5.31 6.63 16.59
C THR A 137 6.30 7.60 15.92
N ASP A 138 7.39 7.93 16.62
CA ASP A 138 8.46 8.69 15.97
C ASP A 138 9.15 7.82 14.92
N SER A 139 9.44 8.41 13.77
CA SER A 139 10.23 7.79 12.71
C SER A 139 11.51 8.59 12.48
N LYS A 140 12.46 7.95 11.79
CA LYS A 140 13.70 8.57 11.33
C LYS A 140 13.72 8.56 9.81
N ASP A 141 14.35 9.57 9.22
CA ASP A 141 14.47 9.66 7.77
C ASP A 141 15.14 8.43 7.14
N SER A 142 16.13 7.85 7.84
CA SER A 142 16.84 6.63 7.40
C SER A 142 15.94 5.39 7.32
N ASN A 143 14.77 5.38 7.95
CA ASN A 143 13.82 4.28 7.78
C ASN A 143 13.32 4.18 6.32
N PHE A 144 13.40 5.28 5.57
CA PHE A 144 12.95 5.38 4.17
C PHE A 144 14.07 5.17 3.16
N ASP A 145 15.31 4.89 3.58
CA ASP A 145 16.43 4.59 2.67
C ASP A 145 16.10 3.42 1.74
N THR A 146 15.42 2.41 2.29
CA THR A 146 14.91 1.24 1.54
C THR A 146 14.02 1.61 0.35
N VAL A 147 13.32 2.75 0.42
CA VAL A 147 12.46 3.28 -0.65
C VAL A 147 13.29 4.08 -1.65
N ARG A 148 14.33 4.80 -1.20
CA ARG A 148 15.23 5.60 -2.08
C ARG A 148 16.13 4.73 -2.95
N GLU A 149 16.46 3.53 -2.49
CA GLU A 149 17.29 2.55 -3.20
C GLU A 149 16.53 1.79 -4.30
N TYR A 150 15.19 1.87 -4.32
CA TYR A 150 14.31 1.17 -5.26
C TYR A 150 13.94 2.06 -6.44
#